data_AF-G7UTZ1-F1
#
_entry.id   AF-G7UTZ1-F1
#
_cell.length_a   1.000
_cell.length_b   1.000
_cell.length_c   1.000
_cell.angle_alpha   90.00
_cell.angle_beta   90.00
_cell.angle_gamma   90.00
#
_symmetry.space_group_name_H-M   'P 1'
#
loop_
_entity.id
_entity.type
_entity.pdbx_description
1 polymer ?
#
loop_
_entity_poly.entity_id
_entity_poly.type
_entity_poly.pdbx_seq_one_letter_code
_entity_poly.pdbx_strand_id
1 'polypeptide(L)'
;MLASAPLMAQENGFKMGNTTITMDGFIKLDTIAVRTSDGNFPAEELRDFYVPSATPIGDRDSEESLTMHAKESRFSFRTDTDVGTGTPLKGLIEMDFGPGRAVLNGTSTTNNQGVNMRHAYFQYGSWGFGQTWSTGLFGPAILESLNFFALSEGMFTPRQPQIRYTSGPFAISLERPTTTAQVSGSDTSLASLKSEYTNGVVPDLVARYSFNAGKAQFAVTGILRRLEVDGRVANFGATATPTLSGETATGYGIGVAGNVPLGDATSLKFMALAGSGVGRYTGLAFAPDVEVADDGSKIDAVKHVSLNAGIAHRFSPQWRTNFGFGMENADLDGERLSEKSWSALVNLLYSPTKAVTVGAEVKHGARELVDGAGGNQTRLQFSARYDFGG
;
A
#
# COMPACT_ATOMS: atom_id res chain seq x y z
N MET A 1 -28.78 -14.70 50.74
CA MET A 1 -28.42 -13.72 49.70
C MET A 1 -26.93 -13.88 49.44
N LEU A 2 -26.56 -14.54 48.34
CA LEU A 2 -25.16 -14.65 47.91
C LEU A 2 -25.00 -13.75 46.70
N ALA A 3 -24.24 -12.67 46.88
CA ALA A 3 -23.92 -11.70 45.85
C ALA A 3 -23.04 -12.37 44.79
N SER A 4 -23.58 -12.47 43.57
CA SER A 4 -22.81 -12.79 42.37
C SER A 4 -21.87 -11.62 42.08
N ALA A 5 -20.57 -11.87 42.19
CA ALA A 5 -19.53 -10.95 41.74
C ALA A 5 -19.76 -10.60 40.26
N PRO A 6 -19.59 -9.32 39.85
CA PRO A 6 -19.62 -8.98 38.44
C PRO A 6 -18.48 -9.72 37.74
N LEU A 7 -18.84 -10.46 36.69
CA LEU A 7 -17.90 -11.07 35.76
C LEU A 7 -17.11 -9.92 35.13
N MET A 8 -15.91 -9.62 35.65
CA MET A 8 -15.03 -8.65 35.00
C MET A 8 -14.67 -9.24 33.64
N ALA A 9 -15.17 -8.60 32.57
CA ALA A 9 -14.60 -8.81 31.25
C ALA A 9 -13.08 -8.61 31.39
N GLN A 10 -12.30 -9.62 31.06
CA GLN A 10 -10.85 -9.51 31.07
C GLN A 10 -10.50 -8.34 30.13
N GLU A 11 -10.03 -7.23 30.70
CA GLU A 11 -9.54 -6.10 29.90
C GLU A 11 -8.42 -6.65 29.00
N ASN A 12 -8.60 -6.56 27.68
CA ASN A 12 -7.56 -6.97 26.73
C ASN A 12 -6.36 -6.03 26.88
N GLY A 13 -5.33 -6.47 27.60
CA GLY A 13 -4.08 -5.73 27.77
C GLY A 13 -3.55 -5.76 29.21
N PHE A 14 -2.51 -4.98 29.46
CA PHE A 14 -1.97 -4.76 30.81
C PHE A 14 -1.84 -3.26 31.09
N LYS A 15 -1.97 -2.88 32.36
CA LYS A 15 -1.82 -1.48 32.78
C LYS A 15 -0.37 -1.16 33.12
N MET A 16 0.09 -0.01 32.62
CA MET A 16 1.35 0.63 32.99
C MET A 16 1.02 2.06 33.42
N GLY A 17 0.95 2.30 34.73
CA GLY A 17 0.43 3.55 35.27
C GLY A 17 -1.02 3.79 34.87
N ASN A 18 -1.31 4.96 34.30
CA ASN A 18 -2.61 5.36 33.74
C ASN A 18 -2.82 4.93 32.27
N THR A 19 -1.93 4.10 31.72
CA THR A 19 -2.01 3.62 30.33
C THR A 19 -2.37 2.14 30.28
N THR A 20 -3.39 1.79 29.50
CA THR A 20 -3.66 0.41 29.10
C THR A 20 -2.90 0.13 27.81
N ILE A 21 -2.11 -0.95 27.79
CA ILE A 21 -1.35 -1.39 26.62
C ILE A 21 -1.93 -2.72 26.14
N THR A 22 -2.38 -2.76 24.89
CA THR A 22 -2.79 -3.97 24.19
C THR A 22 -1.74 -4.34 23.16
N MET A 23 -1.36 -5.62 23.11
CA MET A 23 -0.44 -6.16 22.12
C MET A 23 -1.22 -7.05 21.16
N ASP A 24 -1.08 -6.81 19.87
CA ASP A 24 -1.68 -7.60 18.80
C ASP A 24 -0.66 -7.85 17.68
N GLY A 25 -0.95 -8.81 16.79
CA GLY A 25 -0.05 -9.12 15.70
C GLY A 25 -0.31 -10.47 15.07
N PHE A 26 0.64 -10.87 14.23
CA PHE A 26 0.63 -12.20 13.62
C PHE A 26 2.02 -12.67 13.24
N ILE A 27 2.21 -13.98 13.23
CA ILE A 27 3.33 -14.65 12.59
C ILE A 27 2.83 -15.16 11.25
N LYS A 28 3.58 -14.90 10.17
CA LYS A 28 3.23 -15.36 8.83
C LYS A 28 4.45 -15.96 8.15
N LEU A 29 4.31 -17.17 7.63
CA LEU A 29 5.25 -17.80 6.71
C LEU A 29 4.66 -17.74 5.30
N ASP A 30 5.47 -17.31 4.34
CA ASP A 30 5.15 -17.29 2.92
C ASP A 30 6.11 -18.17 2.14
N THR A 31 5.57 -18.89 1.16
CA THR A 31 6.30 -19.61 0.11
C THR A 31 5.77 -19.15 -1.23
N ILE A 32 6.61 -18.54 -2.05
CA ILE A 32 6.21 -17.84 -3.26
C ILE A 32 7.05 -18.37 -4.42
N ALA A 33 6.40 -19.04 -5.36
CA ALA A 33 6.96 -19.34 -6.67
C ALA A 33 6.58 -18.21 -7.63
N VAL A 34 7.56 -17.63 -8.32
CA VAL A 34 7.34 -16.55 -9.28
C VAL A 34 7.92 -16.93 -10.62
N ARG A 35 7.16 -16.69 -11.69
CA ARG A 35 7.63 -16.73 -13.07
C ARG A 35 7.47 -15.35 -13.70
N THR A 36 8.53 -14.82 -14.32
CA THR A 36 8.48 -13.60 -15.14
C THR A 36 8.60 -13.97 -16.62
N SER A 37 7.98 -13.20 -17.50
CA SER A 37 8.09 -13.44 -18.95
C SER A 37 9.41 -12.96 -19.53
N ASP A 38 9.94 -11.84 -19.04
CA ASP A 38 11.02 -11.10 -19.70
C ASP A 38 12.21 -10.78 -18.76
N GLY A 39 12.86 -11.83 -18.26
CA GLY A 39 14.07 -11.73 -17.44
C GLY A 39 13.84 -11.51 -15.94
N ASN A 40 14.94 -11.26 -15.22
CA ASN A 40 14.96 -11.21 -13.76
C ASN A 40 14.51 -9.87 -13.19
N PHE A 41 13.97 -9.90 -11.97
CA PHE A 41 13.82 -8.69 -11.16
C PHE A 41 15.20 -8.03 -10.91
N PRO A 42 15.26 -6.68 -10.84
CA PRO A 42 16.51 -5.97 -10.57
C PRO A 42 17.02 -6.15 -9.12
N ALA A 43 16.18 -6.68 -8.22
CA ALA A 43 16.50 -6.94 -6.83
C ALA A 43 15.74 -8.18 -6.33
N GLU A 44 16.36 -8.98 -5.46
CA GLU A 44 15.78 -10.25 -5.00
C GLU A 44 14.52 -10.03 -4.13
N GLU A 45 14.45 -8.92 -3.41
CA GLU A 45 13.34 -8.50 -2.55
C GLU A 45 12.02 -8.37 -3.32
N LEU A 46 12.09 -8.11 -4.61
CA LEU A 46 10.91 -8.00 -5.47
C LEU A 46 10.26 -9.36 -5.73
N ARG A 47 10.93 -10.47 -5.38
CA ARG A 47 10.33 -11.82 -5.38
C ARG A 47 9.37 -12.02 -4.20
N ASP A 48 9.55 -11.28 -3.09
CA ASP A 48 8.76 -11.46 -1.86
C ASP A 48 7.31 -10.97 -1.97
N PHE A 49 7.03 -10.01 -2.87
CA PHE A 49 5.70 -9.43 -3.01
C PHE A 49 5.53 -8.75 -4.37
N TYR A 50 4.28 -8.58 -4.81
CA TYR A 50 3.99 -8.04 -6.15
C TYR A 50 4.11 -6.51 -6.20
N VAL A 51 4.97 -6.02 -7.08
CA VAL A 51 5.15 -4.59 -7.40
C VAL A 51 4.93 -4.37 -8.90
N PRO A 52 3.89 -3.62 -9.30
CA PRO A 52 3.57 -3.39 -10.72
C PRO A 52 4.75 -2.83 -11.52
N SER A 53 5.38 -1.75 -11.00
CA SER A 53 6.48 -1.02 -11.65
C SER A 53 7.80 -1.76 -11.73
N ALA A 54 7.91 -2.91 -11.06
CA ALA A 54 9.10 -3.75 -11.06
C ALA A 54 8.93 -5.02 -11.91
N THR A 55 7.79 -5.19 -12.59
CA THR A 55 7.62 -6.24 -13.60
C THR A 55 8.64 -6.02 -14.71
N PRO A 56 9.58 -6.97 -14.94
CA PRO A 56 10.60 -6.83 -15.97
C PRO A 56 9.99 -6.81 -17.38
N ILE A 57 10.58 -6.02 -18.26
CA ILE A 57 10.28 -5.94 -19.69
C ILE A 57 11.62 -5.93 -20.43
N GLY A 58 11.76 -6.67 -21.52
CA GLY A 58 12.98 -6.57 -22.33
C GLY A 58 13.38 -7.79 -23.15
N ASP A 59 12.44 -8.56 -23.70
CA ASP A 59 12.68 -9.65 -24.65
C ASP A 59 13.79 -10.63 -24.21
N ARG A 60 13.82 -10.96 -22.92
CA ARG A 60 14.72 -11.96 -22.34
C ARG A 60 13.96 -13.25 -22.07
N ASP A 61 14.70 -14.34 -21.89
CA ASP A 61 14.09 -15.62 -21.50
C ASP A 61 13.30 -15.49 -20.20
N SER A 62 12.24 -16.29 -20.09
CA SER A 62 11.42 -16.36 -18.89
C SER A 62 12.21 -16.91 -17.72
N GLU A 63 12.04 -16.36 -16.54
CA GLU A 63 12.76 -16.75 -15.34
C GLU A 63 11.81 -17.27 -14.27
N GLU A 64 12.28 -18.24 -13.48
CA GLU A 64 11.52 -18.85 -12.39
C GLU A 64 12.31 -18.75 -11.08
N SER A 65 11.61 -18.49 -9.99
CA SER A 65 12.21 -18.43 -8.66
C SER A 65 11.27 -18.92 -7.59
N LEU A 66 11.84 -19.46 -6.52
CA LEU A 66 11.13 -19.85 -5.31
C LEU A 66 11.73 -19.09 -4.14
N THR A 67 10.90 -18.48 -3.32
CA THR A 67 11.34 -17.78 -2.10
C THR A 67 10.45 -18.16 -0.93
N MET A 68 11.06 -18.30 0.25
CA MET A 68 10.36 -18.58 1.50
C MET A 68 10.82 -17.60 2.57
N HIS A 69 9.87 -16.98 3.28
CA HIS A 69 10.21 -16.00 4.30
C HIS A 69 9.10 -15.78 5.33
N ALA A 70 9.45 -15.15 6.46
CA ALA A 70 8.50 -14.75 7.49
C ALA A 70 8.39 -13.23 7.68
N LYS A 71 8.88 -12.45 6.69
CA LYS A 71 9.08 -10.99 6.82
C LYS A 71 7.80 -10.18 7.07
N GLU A 72 6.64 -10.71 6.69
CA GLU A 72 5.35 -10.05 6.93
C GLU A 72 4.89 -10.13 8.38
N SER A 73 5.52 -10.99 9.21
CA SER A 73 5.20 -11.11 10.62
C SER A 73 5.22 -9.74 11.30
N ARG A 74 4.21 -9.49 12.13
CA ARG A 74 3.83 -8.15 12.57
C ARG A 74 3.55 -8.11 14.06
N PHE A 75 3.93 -7.00 14.66
CA PHE A 75 3.66 -6.67 16.04
C PHE A 75 3.12 -5.27 16.14
N SER A 76 2.06 -5.09 16.92
CA SER A 76 1.49 -3.79 17.24
C SER A 76 1.27 -3.64 18.74
N PHE A 77 1.45 -2.40 19.18
CA PHE A 77 1.15 -1.94 20.51
C PHE A 77 0.13 -0.81 20.38
N ARG A 78 -1.03 -1.01 21.00
CA ARG A 78 -2.07 0.01 21.13
C ARG A 78 -2.06 0.52 22.55
N THR A 79 -2.14 1.83 22.71
CA THR A 79 -2.23 2.45 24.03
C THR A 79 -3.54 3.20 24.16
N ASP A 80 -4.12 3.15 25.36
CA ASP A 80 -5.21 4.00 25.81
C ASP A 80 -4.78 4.61 27.14
N THR A 81 -4.40 5.88 27.11
CA THR A 81 -3.84 6.62 28.24
C THR A 81 -4.85 7.62 28.77
N ASP A 82 -5.27 7.47 30.02
CA ASP A 82 -6.12 8.46 30.69
C ASP A 82 -5.29 9.68 31.10
N VAL A 83 -5.54 10.82 30.45
CA VAL A 83 -4.86 12.09 30.72
C VAL A 83 -5.66 13.03 31.62
N GLY A 84 -6.74 12.55 32.26
CA GLY A 84 -7.53 13.31 33.23
C GLY A 84 -8.53 14.30 32.63
N THR A 85 -8.74 14.29 31.31
CA THR A 85 -9.62 15.23 30.60
C THR A 85 -10.97 14.63 30.19
N GLY A 86 -11.20 13.35 30.51
CA GLY A 86 -12.36 12.58 30.02
C GLY A 86 -12.25 12.12 28.56
N THR A 87 -11.18 12.49 27.86
CA THR A 87 -10.83 11.98 26.52
C THR A 87 -9.47 11.28 26.60
N PRO A 88 -9.37 9.98 26.33
CA PRO A 88 -8.08 9.29 26.39
C PRO A 88 -7.18 9.67 25.22
N LEU A 89 -5.87 9.62 25.45
CA LEU A 89 -4.86 9.66 24.40
C LEU A 89 -4.64 8.24 23.88
N LYS A 90 -4.87 8.02 22.60
CA LYS A 90 -4.78 6.70 21.95
C LYS A 90 -3.54 6.62 21.09
N GLY A 91 -2.70 5.61 21.28
CA GLY A 91 -1.47 5.40 20.50
C GLY A 91 -1.48 4.11 19.70
N LEU A 92 -0.74 4.08 18.59
CA LEU A 92 -0.43 2.91 17.79
C LEU A 92 1.03 2.96 17.35
N ILE A 93 1.80 1.97 17.81
CA ILE A 93 3.09 1.59 17.22
C ILE A 93 2.90 0.25 16.53
N GLU A 94 3.23 0.14 15.25
CA GLU A 94 3.15 -1.12 14.49
C GLU A 94 4.41 -1.31 13.65
N MET A 95 4.97 -2.52 13.68
CA MET A 95 6.20 -2.88 12.98
C MET A 95 6.05 -4.22 12.26
N ASP A 96 6.74 -4.37 11.14
CA ASP A 96 6.98 -5.66 10.47
C ASP A 96 8.47 -5.76 10.07
N PHE A 97 8.85 -6.81 9.34
CA PHE A 97 10.20 -6.95 8.81
C PHE A 97 10.30 -6.61 7.31
N GLY A 98 9.23 -6.04 6.74
CA GLY A 98 9.03 -5.55 5.36
C GLY A 98 9.57 -6.45 4.24
N PRO A 99 9.69 -5.94 3.00
CA PRO A 99 10.36 -6.68 1.93
C PRO A 99 11.87 -6.39 1.81
N GLY A 100 12.43 -5.37 2.47
CA GLY A 100 13.85 -4.99 2.34
C GLY A 100 14.83 -5.90 3.08
N ARG A 101 15.98 -6.23 2.47
CA ARG A 101 17.07 -7.00 3.13
C ARG A 101 18.02 -6.10 3.91
N ALA A 102 18.59 -6.65 4.98
CA ALA A 102 19.75 -6.06 5.63
C ALA A 102 21.02 -6.21 4.76
N VAL A 103 21.87 -5.19 4.75
CA VAL A 103 23.10 -5.12 3.93
C VAL A 103 24.17 -6.16 4.36
N LEU A 104 24.02 -6.78 5.53
CA LEU A 104 25.01 -7.69 6.11
C LEU A 104 24.40 -9.06 6.44
N ASN A 105 25.15 -10.12 6.08
CA ASN A 105 24.83 -11.53 6.26
C ASN A 105 23.59 -11.98 5.47
N GLY A 106 23.79 -12.25 4.17
CA GLY A 106 22.78 -12.83 3.28
C GLY A 106 22.38 -14.27 3.66
N THR A 107 21.51 -14.87 2.85
CA THR A 107 20.89 -16.19 3.09
C THR A 107 21.87 -17.36 3.22
N SER A 108 23.15 -17.16 2.86
CA SER A 108 24.22 -18.14 3.05
C SER A 108 24.64 -18.35 4.51
N THR A 109 24.38 -17.38 5.39
CA THR A 109 24.76 -17.47 6.82
C THR A 109 23.60 -17.17 7.76
N THR A 110 22.66 -16.31 7.37
CA THR A 110 21.45 -16.00 8.14
C THR A 110 20.35 -15.47 7.22
N ASN A 111 19.10 -15.40 7.72
CA ASN A 111 18.00 -14.75 7.01
C ASN A 111 17.62 -13.42 7.69
N ASN A 112 18.63 -12.60 8.00
CA ASN A 112 18.47 -11.36 8.78
C ASN A 112 17.61 -10.32 8.05
N GLN A 113 16.75 -9.64 8.80
CA GLN A 113 15.80 -8.64 8.27
C GLN A 113 15.83 -7.36 9.12
N GLY A 114 15.61 -6.22 8.46
CA GLY A 114 15.41 -4.95 9.15
C GLY A 114 14.03 -4.90 9.81
N VAL A 115 13.91 -4.17 10.91
CA VAL A 115 12.60 -3.82 11.48
C VAL A 115 12.09 -2.57 10.77
N ASN A 116 10.90 -2.66 10.19
CA ASN A 116 10.26 -1.57 9.47
C ASN A 116 9.10 -1.00 10.29
N MET A 117 9.13 0.31 10.51
CA MET A 117 8.04 1.03 11.17
C MET A 117 6.89 1.25 10.18
N ARG A 118 5.71 0.70 10.50
CA ARG A 118 4.50 0.87 9.71
C ARG A 118 3.66 2.04 10.23
N HIS A 119 3.36 2.01 11.53
CA HIS A 119 2.59 3.03 12.21
C HIS A 119 3.36 3.55 13.43
N ALA A 120 3.37 4.87 13.57
CA ALA A 120 3.75 5.56 14.78
C ALA A 120 2.84 6.78 14.88
N TYR A 121 1.65 6.57 15.44
CA TYR A 121 0.53 7.49 15.35
C TYR A 121 -0.20 7.57 16.68
N PHE A 122 -0.61 8.77 17.08
CA PHE A 122 -1.47 8.94 18.25
C PHE A 122 -2.65 9.87 17.94
N GLN A 123 -3.70 9.75 18.75
CA GLN A 123 -4.93 10.50 18.63
C GLN A 123 -5.35 11.06 19.98
N TYR A 124 -5.89 12.27 19.96
CA TYR A 124 -6.54 12.89 21.09
C TYR A 124 -7.84 13.54 20.61
N GLY A 125 -8.98 12.95 20.98
CA GLY A 125 -10.28 13.30 20.43
C GLY A 125 -10.31 13.15 18.90
N SER A 126 -10.70 14.22 18.19
CA SER A 126 -10.76 14.27 16.74
C SER A 126 -9.43 14.45 16.02
N TRP A 127 -8.36 14.81 16.75
CA TRP A 127 -7.05 15.07 16.17
C TRP A 127 -6.15 13.84 16.25
N GLY A 128 -5.34 13.63 15.22
CA GLY A 128 -4.27 12.65 15.28
C GLY A 128 -3.03 13.05 14.51
N PHE A 129 -1.89 12.53 14.94
CA PHE A 129 -0.56 13.00 14.59
C PHE A 129 0.40 11.82 14.42
N GLY A 130 1.27 11.89 13.42
CA GLY A 130 2.34 10.92 13.19
C GLY A 130 2.18 10.14 11.89
N GLN A 131 2.86 9.01 11.77
CA GLN A 131 2.86 8.19 10.56
C GLN A 131 1.74 7.15 10.58
N THR A 132 0.83 7.25 9.62
CA THR A 132 -0.20 6.24 9.37
C THR A 132 -0.60 6.24 7.90
N TRP A 133 -1.51 5.34 7.51
CA TRP A 133 -2.08 5.32 6.15
C TRP A 133 -2.60 6.69 5.75
N SER A 134 -2.42 7.09 4.50
CA SER A 134 -3.06 8.29 3.95
C SER A 134 -4.56 8.30 4.25
N THR A 135 -5.14 9.49 4.44
CA THR A 135 -6.58 9.68 4.67
C THR A 135 -7.42 9.12 3.52
N GLY A 136 -6.83 9.01 2.31
CA GLY A 136 -7.50 8.40 1.16
C GLY A 136 -7.80 6.91 1.32
N LEU A 137 -7.01 6.15 2.10
CA LEU A 137 -7.21 4.69 2.20
C LEU A 137 -8.48 4.31 2.95
N PHE A 138 -9.46 3.75 2.22
CA PHE A 138 -10.71 3.24 2.79
C PHE A 138 -10.60 1.74 3.12
N GLY A 139 -10.17 1.43 4.35
CA GLY A 139 -9.94 0.07 4.83
C GLY A 139 -11.04 -0.97 4.53
N PRO A 140 -12.34 -0.65 4.64
CA PRO A 140 -13.40 -1.61 4.31
C PRO A 140 -13.37 -2.13 2.87
N ALA A 141 -12.84 -1.37 1.92
CA ALA A 141 -12.74 -1.76 0.51
C ALA A 141 -11.49 -2.62 0.20
N ILE A 142 -10.61 -2.89 1.16
CA ILE A 142 -9.44 -3.75 0.92
C ILE A 142 -9.92 -5.21 0.77
N LEU A 143 -9.57 -5.82 -0.37
CA LEU A 143 -9.77 -7.25 -0.61
C LEU A 143 -8.75 -8.06 0.19
N GLU A 144 -9.15 -9.21 0.71
CA GLU A 144 -8.22 -10.09 1.40
C GLU A 144 -7.35 -10.86 0.39
N SER A 145 -6.05 -10.89 0.64
CA SER A 145 -5.04 -11.53 -0.20
C SER A 145 -3.90 -12.07 0.66
N LEU A 146 -3.20 -13.09 0.16
CA LEU A 146 -1.97 -13.58 0.78
C LEU A 146 -0.78 -12.69 0.47
N ASN A 147 -0.79 -11.99 -0.67
CA ASN A 147 0.26 -11.05 -1.03
C ASN A 147 0.26 -9.84 -0.07
N PHE A 148 1.42 -9.24 0.15
CA PHE A 148 1.58 -8.08 1.04
C PHE A 148 0.59 -6.95 0.74
N PHE A 149 0.30 -6.73 -0.55
CA PHE A 149 -0.75 -5.86 -1.04
C PHE A 149 -1.70 -6.66 -1.93
N ALA A 150 -3.01 -6.55 -1.66
CA ALA A 150 -4.01 -7.33 -2.37
C ALA A 150 -4.08 -6.97 -3.86
N LEU A 151 -4.51 -5.76 -4.20
CA LEU A 151 -4.47 -5.23 -5.56
C LEU A 151 -3.75 -3.90 -5.44
N SER A 152 -2.46 -3.88 -5.79
CA SER A 152 -1.62 -2.69 -5.63
C SER A 152 -2.17 -1.57 -6.51
N GLU A 153 -2.59 -1.92 -7.71
CA GLU A 153 -3.30 -1.06 -8.63
C GLU A 153 -4.59 -0.52 -8.00
N GLY A 154 -4.76 0.81 -7.94
CA GLY A 154 -5.97 1.45 -7.41
C GLY A 154 -6.11 1.48 -5.89
N MET A 155 -5.21 0.85 -5.14
CA MET A 155 -5.23 0.92 -3.68
C MET A 155 -4.36 2.08 -3.21
N PHE A 156 -4.85 2.84 -2.24
CA PHE A 156 -4.06 3.87 -1.57
C PHE A 156 -2.91 3.24 -0.77
N THR A 157 -1.66 3.44 -1.20
CA THR A 157 -0.49 2.75 -0.62
C THR A 157 0.35 3.56 0.37
N PRO A 158 0.41 4.91 0.36
CA PRO A 158 1.27 5.63 1.28
C PRO A 158 0.88 5.45 2.76
N ARG A 159 1.88 5.11 3.57
CA ARG A 159 1.90 5.38 5.01
C ARG A 159 2.89 6.51 5.23
N GLN A 160 2.43 7.64 5.76
CA GLN A 160 3.26 8.82 5.86
C GLN A 160 2.90 9.69 7.06
N PRO A 161 3.85 10.51 7.57
CA PRO A 161 3.57 11.51 8.57
C PRO A 161 2.43 12.42 8.14
N GLN A 162 1.49 12.65 9.04
CA GLN A 162 0.35 13.52 8.80
C GLN A 162 -0.21 14.11 10.09
N ILE A 163 -0.92 15.22 9.94
CA ILE A 163 -1.86 15.76 10.92
C ILE A 163 -3.25 15.53 10.36
N ARG A 164 -4.12 14.83 11.09
CA ARG A 164 -5.48 14.51 10.65
C ARG A 164 -6.50 15.01 11.65
N TYR A 165 -7.56 15.62 11.15
CA TYR A 165 -8.79 15.89 11.88
C TYR A 165 -9.90 14.97 11.37
N THR A 166 -10.61 14.30 12.29
CA THR A 166 -11.73 13.39 11.97
C THR A 166 -12.96 13.77 12.79
N SER A 167 -14.07 14.01 12.12
CA SER A 167 -15.35 14.35 12.74
C SER A 167 -16.50 13.69 11.99
N GLY A 168 -17.16 12.74 12.66
CA GLY A 168 -18.23 11.92 12.06
C GLY A 168 -17.76 11.25 10.76
N PRO A 169 -18.44 11.48 9.61
CA PRO A 169 -18.08 10.88 8.33
C PRO A 169 -16.87 11.55 7.66
N PHE A 170 -16.42 12.71 8.14
CA PHE A 170 -15.35 13.48 7.51
C PHE A 170 -13.98 13.20 8.15
N ALA A 171 -12.97 13.07 7.31
CA ALA A 171 -11.57 13.12 7.69
C ALA A 171 -10.80 14.06 6.73
N ILE A 172 -9.94 14.91 7.28
CA ILE A 172 -9.06 15.79 6.51
C ILE A 172 -7.65 15.72 7.09
N SER A 173 -6.64 15.62 6.25
CA SER A 173 -5.24 15.59 6.66
C SER A 173 -4.37 16.54 5.86
N LEU A 174 -3.34 17.03 6.56
CA LEU A 174 -2.13 17.56 5.98
C LEU A 174 -1.09 16.44 6.03
N GLU A 175 -0.66 15.95 4.87
CA GLU A 175 0.26 14.82 4.74
C GLU A 175 1.64 15.30 4.28
N ARG A 176 2.69 14.54 4.62
CA ARG A 176 4.06 14.87 4.24
C ARG A 176 4.14 15.13 2.72
N PRO A 177 4.72 16.28 2.31
CA PRO A 177 4.97 16.55 0.90
C PRO A 177 6.12 15.68 0.40
N THR A 178 5.82 14.92 -0.65
CA THR A 178 6.80 14.16 -1.42
C THR A 178 6.37 14.24 -2.87
N THR A 179 7.26 14.57 -3.80
CA THR A 179 7.01 14.50 -5.25
C THR A 179 7.87 13.38 -5.83
N THR A 180 7.28 12.47 -6.58
CA THR A 180 8.04 11.52 -7.40
C THR A 180 8.21 12.08 -8.81
N ALA A 181 9.45 12.13 -9.30
CA ALA A 181 9.78 12.73 -10.59
C ALA A 181 10.48 11.75 -11.51
N GLN A 182 10.24 11.94 -12.80
CA GLN A 182 10.86 11.17 -13.86
C GLN A 182 11.21 12.06 -15.05
N VAL A 183 12.44 11.92 -15.58
CA VAL A 183 12.83 12.59 -16.83
C VAL A 183 12.06 11.99 -18.02
N SER A 184 11.55 12.86 -18.88
CA SER A 184 10.93 12.51 -20.17
C SER A 184 11.83 11.54 -20.95
N GLY A 185 11.24 10.57 -21.64
CA GLY A 185 12.00 9.62 -22.47
C GLY A 185 12.96 8.66 -21.74
N SER A 186 12.94 8.57 -20.41
CA SER A 186 13.72 7.56 -19.67
C SER A 186 13.33 6.12 -20.05
N ASP A 187 14.30 5.21 -20.07
CA ASP A 187 14.02 3.77 -20.21
C ASP A 187 13.70 3.13 -18.85
N THR A 188 12.43 2.75 -18.68
CA THR A 188 11.95 2.09 -17.45
C THR A 188 11.84 0.57 -17.58
N SER A 189 12.20 -0.04 -18.71
CA SER A 189 11.97 -1.46 -19.00
C SER A 189 12.38 -2.41 -17.86
N LEU A 190 13.56 -2.20 -17.25
CA LEU A 190 14.00 -2.99 -16.10
C LEU A 190 13.19 -2.72 -14.82
N ALA A 191 12.98 -1.45 -14.49
CA ALA A 191 12.13 -1.00 -13.40
C ALA A 191 11.82 0.49 -13.53
N SER A 192 10.63 0.87 -13.09
CA SER A 192 10.21 2.28 -13.04
C SER A 192 10.67 2.95 -11.75
N LEU A 193 11.98 3.23 -11.65
CA LEU A 193 12.58 3.87 -10.46
C LEU A 193 12.50 5.41 -10.57
N LYS A 194 11.67 6.01 -9.73
CA LYS A 194 11.47 7.46 -9.68
C LYS A 194 12.45 8.12 -8.72
N SER A 195 12.77 9.39 -8.95
CA SER A 195 13.48 10.22 -7.96
C SER A 195 12.45 10.82 -7.00
N GLU A 196 12.75 10.83 -5.71
CA GLU A 196 11.86 11.41 -4.69
C GLU A 196 12.40 12.76 -4.19
N TYR A 197 11.51 13.75 -4.11
CA TYR A 197 11.80 15.08 -3.58
C TYR A 197 10.91 15.34 -2.37
N THR A 198 11.51 15.62 -1.21
CA THR A 198 10.78 15.76 0.07
C THR A 198 11.09 17.06 0.81
N ASN A 199 11.65 18.05 0.11
CA ASN A 199 11.99 19.38 0.64
C ASN A 199 10.88 20.42 0.44
N GLY A 200 9.76 20.04 -0.20
CA GLY A 200 8.60 20.91 -0.35
C GLY A 200 8.04 21.37 1.00
N VAL A 201 7.59 22.62 1.06
CA VAL A 201 7.12 23.27 2.30
C VAL A 201 5.59 23.27 2.46
N VAL A 202 4.86 22.91 1.41
CA VAL A 202 3.40 22.85 1.41
C VAL A 202 2.96 21.40 1.53
N PRO A 203 2.30 20.98 2.62
CA PRO A 203 1.84 19.60 2.77
C PRO A 203 0.72 19.27 1.78
N ASP A 204 0.57 17.98 1.48
CA ASP A 204 -0.54 17.49 0.66
C ASP A 204 -1.83 17.55 1.46
N LEU A 205 -2.89 18.11 0.89
CA LEU A 205 -4.22 18.15 1.48
C LEU A 205 -5.02 16.95 1.00
N VAL A 206 -5.41 16.07 1.91
CA VAL A 206 -6.26 14.90 1.59
C VAL A 206 -7.52 14.95 2.43
N ALA A 207 -8.68 14.88 1.77
CA ALA A 207 -9.98 14.84 2.42
C ALA A 207 -10.72 13.56 2.04
N ARG A 208 -11.51 13.02 2.97
CA ARG A 208 -12.39 11.88 2.73
C ARG A 208 -13.73 12.08 3.44
N TYR A 209 -14.80 11.75 2.73
CA TYR A 209 -16.14 11.61 3.28
C TYR A 209 -16.58 10.15 3.18
N SER A 210 -16.85 9.51 4.32
CA SER A 210 -17.27 8.11 4.41
C SER A 210 -18.72 8.00 4.88
N PHE A 211 -19.56 7.25 4.18
CA PHE A 211 -20.98 7.10 4.52
C PHE A 211 -21.46 5.67 4.30
N ASN A 212 -22.57 5.33 4.96
CA ASN A 212 -23.23 4.05 4.79
C ASN A 212 -24.55 4.22 4.02
N ALA A 213 -24.84 3.30 3.11
CA ALA A 213 -26.16 3.15 2.51
C ALA A 213 -26.68 1.73 2.83
N GLY A 214 -27.51 1.62 3.87
CA GLY A 214 -27.85 0.32 4.45
C GLY A 214 -26.61 -0.39 4.99
N LYS A 215 -26.36 -1.63 4.54
CA LYS A 215 -25.15 -2.40 4.90
C LYS A 215 -23.91 -2.05 4.05
N ALA A 216 -24.09 -1.29 2.97
CA ALA A 216 -22.98 -0.90 2.10
C ALA A 216 -22.24 0.31 2.68
N GLN A 217 -20.92 0.32 2.55
CA GLN A 217 -20.04 1.38 3.04
C GLN A 217 -19.31 2.00 1.86
N PHE A 218 -19.28 3.32 1.79
CA PHE A 218 -18.69 4.06 0.69
C PHE A 218 -17.77 5.17 1.22
N ALA A 219 -16.84 5.60 0.37
CA ALA A 219 -16.07 6.81 0.60
C ALA A 219 -15.82 7.55 -0.71
N VAL A 220 -15.75 8.89 -0.61
CA VAL A 220 -15.24 9.78 -1.65
C VAL A 220 -14.03 10.51 -1.09
N THR A 221 -12.95 10.58 -1.87
CA THR A 221 -11.67 11.18 -1.48
C THR A 221 -11.31 12.30 -2.44
N GLY A 222 -10.76 13.40 -1.92
CA GLY A 222 -10.14 14.46 -2.69
C GLY A 222 -8.69 14.68 -2.25
N ILE A 223 -7.82 14.99 -3.20
CA ILE A 223 -6.39 15.26 -2.99
C ILE A 223 -6.06 16.58 -3.69
N LEU A 224 -5.31 17.46 -3.02
CA LEU A 224 -4.73 18.67 -3.58
C LEU A 224 -3.28 18.81 -3.12
N ARG A 225 -2.38 19.11 -4.05
CA ARG A 225 -0.93 19.05 -3.84
C ARG A 225 -0.24 20.20 -4.55
N ARG A 226 0.86 20.67 -3.95
CA ARG A 226 1.89 21.41 -4.66
C ARG A 226 3.04 20.45 -4.91
N LEU A 227 3.24 20.11 -6.18
CA LEU A 227 4.36 19.28 -6.62
C LEU A 227 5.56 20.20 -6.78
N GLU A 228 6.71 19.73 -6.32
CA GLU A 228 7.95 20.52 -6.30
C GLU A 228 9.13 19.60 -6.57
N VAL A 229 10.01 20.04 -7.47
CA VAL A 229 11.27 19.39 -7.82
C VAL A 229 12.38 20.44 -7.72
N ASP A 230 13.23 20.26 -6.72
CA ASP A 230 14.42 21.09 -6.50
C ASP A 230 15.64 20.19 -6.32
N GLY A 231 16.57 20.26 -7.26
CA GLY A 231 17.75 19.41 -7.33
C GLY A 231 17.86 18.58 -8.60
N ARG A 232 18.84 17.67 -8.58
CA ARG A 232 19.18 16.82 -9.74
C ARG A 232 18.23 15.64 -9.85
N VAL A 233 17.65 15.42 -11.04
CA VAL A 233 16.83 14.24 -11.37
C VAL A 233 17.72 13.23 -12.08
N ALA A 234 17.86 12.04 -11.48
CA ALA A 234 18.71 10.98 -12.00
C ALA A 234 17.94 9.65 -11.95
N ASN A 235 17.17 9.38 -13.00
CA ASN A 235 16.48 8.10 -13.16
C ASN A 235 17.42 7.08 -13.83
N PHE A 236 17.27 5.81 -13.45
CA PHE A 236 17.91 4.72 -14.17
C PHE A 236 17.42 4.70 -15.62
N GLY A 237 18.31 4.54 -16.59
CA GLY A 237 17.95 4.53 -18.02
C GLY A 237 17.57 5.89 -18.61
N ALA A 238 17.77 7.00 -17.89
CA ALA A 238 17.52 8.33 -18.41
C ALA A 238 18.58 8.76 -19.45
N THR A 239 18.13 9.44 -20.51
CA THR A 239 18.97 10.08 -21.54
C THR A 239 19.61 11.38 -21.06
N ALA A 240 19.01 12.01 -20.05
CA ALA A 240 19.48 13.25 -19.43
C ALA A 240 19.42 13.18 -17.89
N THR A 241 20.18 14.06 -17.22
CA THR A 241 20.09 14.25 -15.76
C THR A 241 19.95 15.74 -15.42
N PRO A 242 18.78 16.35 -15.62
CA PRO A 242 18.59 17.78 -15.40
C PRO A 242 18.74 18.14 -13.91
N THR A 243 19.05 19.41 -13.64
CA THR A 243 19.05 19.98 -12.29
C THR A 243 18.10 21.17 -12.27
N LEU A 244 17.08 21.09 -11.44
CA LEU A 244 16.01 22.07 -11.33
C LEU A 244 16.22 22.93 -10.09
N SER A 245 15.76 24.17 -10.13
CA SER A 245 15.88 25.13 -9.03
C SER A 245 14.50 25.48 -8.45
N GLY A 246 13.76 24.48 -7.99
CA GLY A 246 12.45 24.65 -7.34
C GLY A 246 11.28 24.80 -8.31
N GLU A 247 11.27 24.04 -9.40
CA GLU A 247 10.12 23.99 -10.30
C GLU A 247 8.90 23.40 -9.60
N THR A 248 7.72 23.93 -9.94
CA THR A 248 6.47 23.54 -9.28
C THR A 248 5.34 23.27 -10.27
N ALA A 249 4.46 22.33 -9.90
CA ALA A 249 3.19 22.08 -10.58
C ALA A 249 2.06 21.87 -9.55
N THR A 250 0.80 21.94 -10.00
CA THR A 250 -0.36 21.62 -9.15
C THR A 250 -0.79 20.18 -9.39
N GLY A 251 -0.91 19.40 -8.33
CA GLY A 251 -1.48 18.05 -8.38
C GLY A 251 -2.87 18.02 -7.74
N TYR A 252 -3.78 17.23 -8.31
CA TYR A 252 -5.13 17.03 -7.78
C TYR A 252 -5.65 15.64 -8.12
N GLY A 253 -6.56 15.10 -7.29
CA GLY A 253 -7.20 13.82 -7.58
C GLY A 253 -8.52 13.64 -6.86
N ILE A 254 -9.38 12.80 -7.44
CA ILE A 254 -10.65 12.36 -6.89
C ILE A 254 -10.69 10.83 -6.85
N GLY A 255 -11.09 10.28 -5.71
CA GLY A 255 -11.19 8.85 -5.51
C GLY A 255 -12.55 8.43 -4.98
N VAL A 256 -12.91 7.18 -5.25
CA VAL A 256 -14.11 6.53 -4.71
C VAL A 256 -13.74 5.14 -4.20
N ALA A 257 -14.42 4.69 -3.15
CA ALA A 257 -14.22 3.36 -2.61
C ALA A 257 -15.53 2.79 -2.06
N GLY A 258 -15.64 1.46 -2.05
CA GLY A 258 -16.84 0.79 -1.57
C GLY A 258 -16.61 -0.62 -1.04
N ASN A 259 -17.43 -0.98 -0.07
CA ASN A 259 -17.64 -2.35 0.42
C ASN A 259 -19.16 -2.60 0.44
N VAL A 260 -19.63 -3.37 -0.52
CA VAL A 260 -21.05 -3.58 -0.81
C VAL A 260 -21.38 -5.05 -0.59
N PRO A 261 -22.11 -5.40 0.48
CA PRO A 261 -22.65 -6.75 0.64
C PRO A 261 -23.61 -7.08 -0.51
N LEU A 262 -23.35 -8.16 -1.22
CA LEU A 262 -24.23 -8.72 -2.27
C LEU A 262 -25.17 -9.81 -1.71
N GLY A 263 -25.01 -10.14 -0.43
CA GLY A 263 -25.74 -11.14 0.34
C GLY A 263 -25.07 -11.34 1.69
N ASP A 264 -25.38 -12.43 2.40
CA ASP A 264 -24.78 -12.69 3.72
C ASP A 264 -23.35 -13.25 3.64
N ALA A 265 -23.02 -13.90 2.52
CA ALA A 265 -21.74 -14.56 2.29
C ALA A 265 -20.78 -13.78 1.39
N THR A 266 -21.28 -12.81 0.61
CA THR A 266 -20.53 -12.18 -0.50
C THR A 266 -20.49 -10.66 -0.37
N SER A 267 -19.33 -10.08 -0.61
CA SER A 267 -19.13 -8.62 -0.70
C SER A 267 -18.38 -8.25 -1.98
N LEU A 268 -18.86 -7.22 -2.67
CA LEU A 268 -18.10 -6.49 -3.68
C LEU A 268 -17.27 -5.41 -2.99
N LYS A 269 -15.99 -5.33 -3.31
CA LYS A 269 -15.05 -4.34 -2.80
C LYS A 269 -14.38 -3.63 -3.97
N PHE A 270 -14.23 -2.32 -3.89
CA PHE A 270 -13.57 -1.55 -4.96
C PHE A 270 -12.96 -0.25 -4.45
N MET A 271 -11.91 0.19 -5.13
CA MET A 271 -11.29 1.50 -4.97
C MET A 271 -10.91 2.04 -6.35
N ALA A 272 -11.02 3.34 -6.56
CA ALA A 272 -10.53 4.01 -7.75
C ALA A 272 -10.00 5.40 -7.40
N LEU A 273 -9.00 5.87 -8.15
CA LEU A 273 -8.43 7.21 -8.08
C LEU A 273 -8.18 7.70 -9.50
N ALA A 274 -8.52 8.95 -9.78
CA ALA A 274 -8.18 9.63 -11.02
C ALA A 274 -7.72 11.05 -10.71
N GLY A 275 -6.73 11.54 -11.44
CA GLY A 275 -6.18 12.88 -11.21
C GLY A 275 -4.97 13.20 -12.06
N SER A 276 -4.28 14.27 -11.70
CA SER A 276 -2.99 14.68 -12.24
C SER A 276 -2.03 14.90 -11.08
N GLY A 277 -0.83 14.32 -11.16
CA GLY A 277 0.17 14.38 -10.10
C GLY A 277 -0.27 13.69 -8.82
N VAL A 278 -0.88 12.51 -8.94
CA VAL A 278 -1.29 11.65 -7.81
C VAL A 278 -0.75 10.21 -7.92
N GLY A 279 0.17 9.97 -8.86
CA GLY A 279 0.71 8.63 -9.15
C GLY A 279 1.34 7.95 -7.94
N ARG A 280 1.96 8.69 -7.01
CA ARG A 280 2.52 8.10 -5.78
C ARG A 280 1.48 7.51 -4.82
N TYR A 281 0.21 7.92 -4.94
CA TYR A 281 -0.82 7.54 -3.98
C TYR A 281 -1.34 6.12 -4.19
N THR A 282 -1.20 5.52 -5.37
CA THR A 282 -1.59 4.13 -5.61
C THR A 282 -0.51 3.34 -6.33
N GLY A 283 -0.72 2.04 -6.53
CA GLY A 283 0.16 1.23 -7.38
C GLY A 283 1.56 1.02 -6.81
N LEU A 284 1.79 1.38 -5.54
CA LEU A 284 3.13 1.50 -4.94
C LEU A 284 3.99 2.52 -5.70
N ALA A 285 3.41 3.68 -6.02
CA ALA A 285 4.01 4.71 -6.85
C ALA A 285 4.39 4.21 -8.25
N PHE A 286 3.46 3.51 -8.90
CA PHE A 286 3.65 2.97 -10.25
C PHE A 286 4.04 4.07 -11.26
N ALA A 287 3.28 5.15 -11.25
CA ALA A 287 3.49 6.34 -12.07
C ALA A 287 4.23 7.43 -11.27
N PRO A 288 5.07 8.25 -11.93
CA PRO A 288 5.62 9.43 -11.27
C PRO A 288 4.50 10.45 -11.05
N ASP A 289 4.68 11.37 -10.11
CA ASP A 289 3.78 12.50 -9.95
C ASP A 289 4.01 13.53 -11.07
N VAL A 290 5.26 13.73 -11.47
CA VAL A 290 5.63 14.66 -12.54
C VAL A 290 6.59 14.04 -13.55
N GLU A 291 6.42 14.43 -14.81
CA GLU A 291 7.43 14.31 -15.84
C GLU A 291 8.28 15.57 -15.86
N VAL A 292 9.58 15.41 -16.08
CA VAL A 292 10.58 16.48 -16.08
C VAL A 292 11.18 16.55 -17.47
N ALA A 293 11.15 17.73 -18.09
CA ALA A 293 11.79 17.93 -19.39
C ALA A 293 13.30 17.60 -19.34
N ASP A 294 13.85 17.04 -20.41
CA ASP A 294 15.26 16.64 -20.50
C ASP A 294 16.25 17.78 -20.17
N ASP A 295 15.88 19.03 -20.50
CA ASP A 295 16.66 20.24 -20.22
C ASP A 295 16.41 20.82 -18.82
N GLY A 296 15.46 20.26 -18.06
CA GLY A 296 15.06 20.72 -16.73
C GLY A 296 14.22 22.00 -16.73
N SER A 297 13.74 22.45 -17.88
CA SER A 297 13.03 23.74 -18.02
C SER A 297 11.63 23.76 -17.40
N LYS A 298 11.01 22.59 -17.20
CA LYS A 298 9.67 22.47 -16.64
C LYS A 298 9.42 21.09 -16.02
N ILE A 299 8.38 21.05 -15.19
CA ILE A 299 7.76 19.81 -14.73
C ILE A 299 6.27 19.81 -15.08
N ASP A 300 5.76 18.69 -15.57
CA ASP A 300 4.37 18.50 -15.95
C ASP A 300 3.73 17.41 -15.08
N ALA A 301 2.57 17.71 -14.49
CA ALA A 301 1.88 16.77 -13.62
C ALA A 301 1.24 15.63 -14.44
N VAL A 302 1.62 14.39 -14.13
CA VAL A 302 1.22 13.21 -14.90
C VAL A 302 -0.23 12.86 -14.62
N LYS A 303 -1.06 12.73 -15.66
CA LYS A 303 -2.43 12.22 -15.46
C LYS A 303 -2.38 10.75 -15.15
N HIS A 304 -3.18 10.34 -14.18
CA HIS A 304 -3.14 9.00 -13.66
C HIS A 304 -4.55 8.54 -13.30
N VAL A 305 -4.88 7.32 -13.69
CA VAL A 305 -6.11 6.63 -13.35
C VAL A 305 -5.76 5.26 -12.83
N SER A 306 -6.31 4.89 -11.69
CA SER A 306 -6.15 3.57 -11.10
C SER A 306 -7.45 3.05 -10.51
N LEU A 307 -7.65 1.74 -10.59
CA LEU A 307 -8.80 1.07 -9.97
C LEU A 307 -8.45 -0.33 -9.51
N ASN A 308 -9.19 -0.81 -8.52
CA ASN A 308 -9.37 -2.22 -8.25
C ASN A 308 -10.82 -2.53 -7.90
N ALA A 309 -11.22 -3.77 -8.19
CA ALA A 309 -12.46 -4.35 -7.75
C ALA A 309 -12.27 -5.83 -7.46
N GLY A 310 -13.08 -6.37 -6.56
CA GLY A 310 -13.02 -7.78 -6.24
C GLY A 310 -14.24 -8.28 -5.47
N ILE A 311 -14.42 -9.59 -5.50
CA ILE A 311 -15.46 -10.32 -4.78
C ILE A 311 -14.78 -11.09 -3.65
N ALA A 312 -15.23 -10.84 -2.42
CA ALA A 312 -14.91 -11.65 -1.24
C ALA A 312 -16.11 -12.56 -0.95
N HIS A 313 -15.89 -13.87 -0.90
CA HIS A 313 -16.95 -14.86 -0.66
C HIS A 313 -16.56 -15.83 0.45
N ARG A 314 -17.48 -16.05 1.39
CA ARG A 314 -17.36 -17.05 2.46
C ARG A 314 -18.24 -18.27 2.15
N PHE A 315 -17.62 -19.42 1.92
CA PHE A 315 -18.34 -20.68 1.78
C PHE A 315 -18.86 -21.19 3.12
N SER A 316 -18.08 -20.98 4.19
CA SER A 316 -18.42 -21.34 5.56
C SER A 316 -17.64 -20.45 6.54
N PRO A 317 -17.81 -20.60 7.87
CA PRO A 317 -16.97 -19.91 8.84
C PRO A 317 -15.46 -20.21 8.72
N GLN A 318 -15.09 -21.34 8.10
CA GLN A 318 -13.71 -21.78 7.96
C GLN A 318 -13.14 -21.56 6.55
N TRP A 319 -13.98 -21.56 5.51
CA TRP A 319 -13.53 -21.50 4.11
C TRP A 319 -14.00 -20.23 3.42
N ARG A 320 -13.07 -19.52 2.78
CA ARG A 320 -13.34 -18.31 2.00
C ARG A 320 -12.42 -18.20 0.79
N THR A 321 -12.88 -17.44 -0.20
CA THR A 321 -12.14 -17.13 -1.43
C THR A 321 -12.30 -15.66 -1.76
N ASN A 322 -11.30 -15.11 -2.43
CA ASN A 322 -11.32 -13.77 -2.97
C ASN A 322 -10.88 -13.82 -4.43
N PHE A 323 -11.59 -13.12 -5.30
CA PHE A 323 -11.20 -12.85 -6.68
C PHE A 323 -11.08 -11.35 -6.86
N GLY A 324 -10.01 -10.89 -7.48
CA GLY A 324 -9.71 -9.47 -7.61
C GLY A 324 -9.08 -9.14 -8.95
N PHE A 325 -9.34 -7.92 -9.42
CA PHE A 325 -8.71 -7.32 -10.58
C PHE A 325 -8.38 -5.86 -10.27
N GLY A 326 -7.21 -5.40 -10.69
CA GLY A 326 -6.80 -4.00 -10.61
C GLY A 326 -6.07 -3.56 -11.86
N MET A 327 -6.13 -2.28 -12.17
CA MET A 327 -5.40 -1.67 -13.28
C MET A 327 -4.99 -0.23 -12.96
N GLU A 328 -3.90 0.21 -13.58
CA GLU A 328 -3.45 1.60 -13.61
C GLU A 328 -3.07 2.01 -15.03
N ASN A 329 -3.25 3.29 -15.32
CA ASN A 329 -2.81 3.95 -16.54
C ASN A 329 -2.25 5.33 -16.18
N ALA A 330 -1.08 5.67 -16.72
CA ALA A 330 -0.44 6.97 -16.63
C ALA A 330 -0.22 7.56 -18.03
N ASP A 331 -0.64 8.81 -18.22
CA ASP A 331 -0.44 9.60 -19.43
C ASP A 331 0.97 10.19 -19.39
N LEU A 332 1.92 9.53 -20.07
CA LEU A 332 3.35 9.83 -20.07
C LEU A 332 3.86 9.99 -21.50
N ASP A 333 4.82 10.90 -21.70
CA ASP A 333 5.43 11.14 -23.00
C ASP A 333 6.79 10.43 -23.11
N GLY A 334 6.93 9.59 -24.15
CA GLY A 334 8.21 8.96 -24.52
C GLY A 334 8.15 7.43 -24.55
N GLU A 335 8.96 6.82 -25.43
CA GLU A 335 8.80 5.43 -25.88
C GLU A 335 8.91 4.37 -24.76
N ARG A 336 9.71 4.58 -23.71
CA ARG A 336 10.08 3.47 -22.78
C ARG A 336 9.64 3.68 -21.33
N LEU A 337 8.62 4.51 -21.12
CA LEU A 337 8.04 4.80 -19.81
C LEU A 337 6.91 3.82 -19.46
N SER A 338 6.75 3.47 -18.18
CA SER A 338 5.63 2.65 -17.69
C SER A 338 4.30 3.35 -17.87
N GLU A 339 3.47 2.87 -18.80
CA GLU A 339 2.17 3.49 -19.07
C GLU A 339 1.05 2.74 -18.36
N LYS A 340 0.98 1.42 -18.56
CA LYS A 340 -0.15 0.61 -18.08
C LYS A 340 0.33 -0.52 -17.20
N SER A 341 -0.49 -0.87 -16.22
CA SER A 341 -0.34 -2.13 -15.50
C SER A 341 -1.70 -2.68 -15.10
N TRP A 342 -1.82 -3.99 -15.02
CA TRP A 342 -2.98 -4.63 -14.43
C TRP A 342 -2.57 -5.89 -13.70
N SER A 343 -3.36 -6.27 -12.70
CA SER A 343 -3.20 -7.53 -12.00
C SER A 343 -4.54 -8.19 -11.70
N ALA A 344 -4.53 -9.51 -11.59
CA ALA A 344 -5.63 -10.30 -11.13
C ALA A 344 -5.15 -11.31 -10.09
N LEU A 345 -6.00 -11.61 -9.12
CA LEU A 345 -5.72 -12.64 -8.12
C LEU A 345 -6.94 -13.51 -7.85
N VAL A 346 -6.66 -14.75 -7.44
CA VAL A 346 -7.63 -15.62 -6.80
C VAL A 346 -6.96 -16.38 -5.67
N ASN A 347 -7.64 -16.48 -4.52
CA ASN A 347 -7.16 -17.28 -3.40
C ASN A 347 -8.20 -18.23 -2.83
N LEU A 348 -7.73 -19.23 -2.10
CA LEU A 348 -8.54 -20.09 -1.26
C LEU A 348 -7.90 -20.14 0.12
N LEU A 349 -8.67 -19.73 1.13
CA LEU A 349 -8.22 -19.58 2.50
C LEU A 349 -9.02 -20.49 3.43
N TYR A 350 -8.31 -21.23 4.25
CA TYR A 350 -8.85 -22.12 5.28
C TYR A 350 -8.42 -21.67 6.66
N SER A 351 -9.39 -21.48 7.55
CA SER A 351 -9.18 -21.14 8.94
C SER A 351 -9.71 -22.25 9.85
N PRO A 352 -8.89 -23.26 10.21
CA PRO A 352 -9.34 -24.34 11.10
C PRO A 352 -9.78 -23.81 12.47
N THR A 353 -9.16 -22.71 12.92
CA THR A 353 -9.54 -21.93 14.10
C THR A 353 -9.58 -20.45 13.72
N LYS A 354 -10.13 -19.59 14.60
CA LYS A 354 -10.15 -18.14 14.37
C LYS A 354 -8.76 -17.50 14.31
N ALA A 355 -7.76 -18.12 14.93
CA ALA A 355 -6.40 -17.60 15.06
C ALA A 355 -5.45 -18.12 13.98
N VAL A 356 -5.84 -19.12 13.19
CA VAL A 356 -4.97 -19.73 12.18
C VAL A 356 -5.62 -19.61 10.82
N THR A 357 -4.88 -19.13 9.83
CA THR A 357 -5.25 -19.20 8.42
C THR A 357 -4.12 -19.85 7.63
N VAL A 358 -4.47 -20.83 6.81
CA VAL A 358 -3.59 -21.35 5.76
C VAL A 358 -4.28 -21.15 4.41
N GLY A 359 -3.50 -20.95 3.35
CA GLY A 359 -4.12 -20.75 2.04
C GLY A 359 -3.13 -20.77 0.89
N ALA A 360 -3.70 -20.73 -0.30
CA ALA A 360 -2.99 -20.57 -1.56
C ALA A 360 -3.59 -19.42 -2.36
N GLU A 361 -2.75 -18.70 -3.08
CA GLU A 361 -3.12 -17.60 -3.97
C GLU A 361 -2.35 -17.70 -5.28
N VAL A 362 -3.06 -17.51 -6.40
CA VAL A 362 -2.44 -17.23 -7.70
C VAL A 362 -2.66 -15.77 -8.01
N LYS A 363 -1.58 -15.07 -8.38
CA LYS A 363 -1.62 -13.69 -8.83
C LYS A 363 -0.90 -13.56 -10.15
N HIS A 364 -1.53 -12.93 -11.12
CA HIS A 364 -0.93 -12.59 -12.40
C HIS A 364 -0.94 -11.08 -12.55
N GLY A 365 0.15 -10.50 -13.02
CA GLY A 365 0.22 -9.08 -13.32
C GLY A 365 1.04 -8.81 -14.57
N ALA A 366 0.64 -7.80 -15.31
CA ALA A 366 1.30 -7.35 -16.52
C ALA A 366 1.56 -5.84 -16.47
N ARG A 367 2.57 -5.42 -17.22
CA ARG A 367 3.01 -4.04 -17.37
C ARG A 367 3.33 -3.79 -18.83
N GLU A 368 2.94 -2.63 -19.33
CA GLU A 368 3.15 -2.17 -20.70
C GLU A 368 3.82 -0.79 -20.66
N LEU A 369 4.78 -0.58 -21.55
CA LEU A 369 5.42 0.71 -21.80
C LEU A 369 4.66 1.48 -22.89
N VAL A 370 4.95 2.78 -23.02
CA VAL A 370 4.35 3.65 -24.04
C VAL A 370 4.59 3.14 -25.48
N ASP A 371 5.75 2.52 -25.77
CA ASP A 371 6.07 1.90 -27.07
C ASP A 371 5.32 0.57 -27.32
N GLY A 372 4.50 0.12 -26.37
CA GLY A 372 3.76 -1.13 -26.43
C GLY A 372 4.56 -2.37 -26.01
N ALA A 373 5.85 -2.23 -25.67
CA ALA A 373 6.60 -3.34 -25.09
C ALA A 373 6.00 -3.72 -23.73
N GLY A 374 5.79 -5.01 -23.51
CA GLY A 374 5.12 -5.51 -22.32
C GLY A 374 5.84 -6.68 -21.69
N GLY A 375 5.56 -6.89 -20.41
CA GLY A 375 6.06 -8.03 -19.64
C GLY A 375 5.06 -8.40 -18.55
N ASN A 376 5.15 -9.63 -18.06
CA ASN A 376 4.26 -10.15 -17.04
C ASN A 376 4.98 -10.97 -15.99
N GLN A 377 4.29 -11.18 -14.88
CA GLN A 377 4.71 -12.06 -13.81
C GLN A 377 3.52 -12.84 -13.27
N THR A 378 3.72 -14.12 -13.00
CA THR A 378 2.76 -14.99 -12.35
C THR A 378 3.35 -15.50 -11.04
N ARG A 379 2.56 -15.46 -9.98
CA ARG A 379 2.96 -15.84 -8.62
C ARG A 379 2.00 -16.89 -8.10
N LEU A 380 2.57 -17.98 -7.57
CA LEU A 380 1.86 -18.95 -6.76
C LEU A 380 2.38 -18.81 -5.33
N GLN A 381 1.51 -18.40 -4.42
CA GLN A 381 1.85 -18.14 -3.02
C GLN A 381 1.09 -19.08 -2.10
N PHE A 382 1.79 -19.71 -1.18
CA PHE A 382 1.23 -20.43 -0.04
C PHE A 382 1.61 -19.72 1.24
N SER A 383 0.65 -19.59 2.15
CA SER A 383 0.88 -18.93 3.44
C SER A 383 0.31 -19.72 4.59
N ALA A 384 1.00 -19.63 5.73
CA ALA A 384 0.47 -20.00 7.04
C ALA A 384 0.59 -18.79 7.96
N ARG A 385 -0.53 -18.38 8.55
CA ARG A 385 -0.65 -17.20 9.43
C ARG A 385 -1.26 -17.61 10.76
N TYR A 386 -0.63 -17.16 11.84
CA TYR A 386 -1.10 -17.27 13.21
C TYR A 386 -1.28 -15.87 13.80
N ASP A 387 -2.52 -15.52 14.10
CA ASP A 387 -2.94 -14.26 14.72
C ASP A 387 -2.98 -14.40 16.24
N PHE A 388 -2.45 -13.40 16.96
CA PHE A 388 -2.44 -13.35 18.42
C PHE A 388 -2.82 -11.97 18.95
N GLY A 389 -3.24 -11.90 20.22
CA GLY A 389 -3.63 -10.64 20.87
C GLY A 389 -5.04 -10.16 20.52
N GLY A 390 -5.91 -11.05 20.03
CA GLY A 390 -7.32 -10.80 19.74
C GLY A 390 -8.23 -10.87 20.96
#